data_AF-A0A2V5RRK5-F1
#
_entry.id   AF-A0A2V5RRK5-F1
#
_cell.length_a   1.000
_cell.length_b   1.000
_cell.length_c   1.000
_cell.angle_alpha   90.00
_cell.angle_beta   90.00
_cell.angle_gamma   90.00
#
_symmetry.space_group_name_H-M   'P 1'
#
loop_
_entity.id
_entity.type
_entity.pdbx_description
1 polymer ?
#
loop_
_entity_poly.entity_id
_entity_poly.type
_entity_poly.pdbx_seq_one_letter_code
_entity_poly.pdbx_strand_id
1 'polypeptide(L)'
;IVHSMVEFADGSTLAQLSYSNMCFPIQYAVTWPDRVPNTLPPLDFSKLSKLEFFPPRYSDFPALNIARRAGAIGGTLPDVMNAANEIAVAAFLDRRVRFPDIWQIVEEVMNRHTPVAHPDLDAILEADQWARAEARKCVKALKG
;
A
#
# COMPACT_ATOMS: atom_id res chain seq x y z
N ILE A 1 0.60 12.98 -12.50
CA ILE A 1 1.42 14.20 -12.70
C ILE A 1 2.18 14.51 -11.43
N VAL A 2 1.55 15.00 -10.37
CA VAL A 2 2.17 15.04 -9.04
C VAL A 2 2.22 13.61 -8.49
N HIS A 3 3.40 13.09 -8.17
CA HIS A 3 3.57 11.72 -7.66
C HIS A 3 3.68 11.64 -6.13
N SER A 4 4.18 12.70 -5.49
CA SER A 4 4.17 12.93 -4.04
C SER A 4 4.76 14.29 -3.72
N MET A 5 4.65 14.69 -2.45
CA MET A 5 5.11 15.99 -1.93
C MET A 5 5.82 15.80 -0.58
N VAL A 6 6.69 16.73 -0.23
CA VAL A 6 7.34 16.81 1.08
C VAL A 6 7.21 18.25 1.59
N GLU A 7 6.65 18.41 2.79
CA GLU A 7 6.57 19.67 3.52
C GLU A 7 7.79 19.82 4.45
N PHE A 8 8.41 21.00 4.44
CA PHE A 8 9.57 21.34 5.26
C PHE A 8 9.18 22.24 6.44
N ALA A 9 10.05 22.34 7.44
CA ALA A 9 9.78 23.07 8.69
C ALA A 9 9.53 24.58 8.52
N ASP A 10 9.92 25.16 7.39
CA ASP A 10 9.65 26.54 7.01
C ASP A 10 8.29 26.73 6.30
N GLY A 11 7.52 25.65 6.13
CA GLY A 11 6.23 25.63 5.43
C GLY A 11 6.36 25.49 3.91
N SER A 12 7.56 25.39 3.35
CA SER A 12 7.74 25.13 1.93
C SER A 12 7.38 23.69 1.57
N THR A 13 6.85 23.49 0.36
CA THR A 13 6.50 22.16 -0.17
C THR A 13 7.23 21.91 -1.48
N LEU A 14 7.96 20.79 -1.55
CA LEU A 14 8.54 20.29 -2.80
C LEU A 14 7.71 19.13 -3.33
N ALA A 15 7.50 19.12 -4.64
CA ALA A 15 6.71 18.09 -5.32
C ALA A 15 7.53 17.47 -6.47
N GLN A 16 7.43 16.15 -6.65
CA GLN A 16 7.94 15.48 -7.85
C GLN A 16 6.82 15.34 -8.88
N LEU A 17 7.08 15.85 -10.09
CA LEU A 17 6.12 15.86 -11.20
C LEU A 17 6.69 15.13 -12.42
N SER A 18 5.88 14.24 -13.01
CA SER A 18 6.16 13.60 -14.29
C SER A 18 4.89 13.02 -14.91
N TYR A 19 4.96 12.59 -16.18
CA TYR A 19 3.99 11.64 -16.70
C TYR A 19 4.10 10.30 -15.95
N SER A 20 2.99 9.57 -15.84
CA SER A 20 2.95 8.27 -15.16
C SER A 20 3.75 7.21 -15.92
N ASN A 21 5.05 7.13 -15.63
CA ASN A 21 5.97 6.18 -16.23
C ASN A 21 7.01 5.72 -15.18
N MET A 22 7.05 4.41 -14.92
CA MET A 22 7.95 3.81 -13.93
C MET A 22 9.43 3.92 -14.29
N CYS A 23 9.79 4.19 -15.54
CA CYS A 23 11.19 4.41 -15.93
C CYS A 23 11.82 5.59 -15.19
N PHE A 24 11.07 6.65 -14.87
CA PHE A 24 11.58 7.79 -14.11
C PHE A 24 12.08 7.41 -12.70
N PRO A 25 11.23 6.83 -11.81
CA PRO A 25 11.68 6.44 -10.48
C PRO A 25 12.71 5.31 -10.50
N ILE A 26 12.60 4.35 -11.43
CA ILE A 26 13.59 3.26 -11.56
C ILE A 26 14.97 3.82 -11.93
N GLN A 27 15.05 4.68 -12.95
CA GLN A 27 16.33 5.30 -13.34
C GLN A 27 16.93 6.06 -12.16
N TYR A 28 16.13 6.90 -11.50
CA TYR A 28 16.64 7.71 -10.40
C TYR A 28 17.13 6.87 -9.21
N ALA A 29 16.44 5.77 -8.89
CA ALA A 29 16.89 4.85 -7.83
C ALA A 29 18.26 4.21 -8.14
N VAL A 30 18.57 3.94 -9.42
CA VAL A 30 19.85 3.35 -9.84
C VAL A 30 20.97 4.38 -9.97
N THR A 31 20.65 5.61 -10.38
CA THR A 31 21.67 6.63 -10.66
C THR A 31 21.88 7.64 -9.54
N TRP A 32 21.09 7.57 -8.46
CA TRP A 32 21.22 8.50 -7.34
C TRP A 32 22.67 8.55 -6.80
N PRO A 33 23.22 9.74 -6.52
CA PRO A 33 22.57 11.07 -6.52
C PRO A 33 22.52 11.76 -7.89
N ASP A 34 23.12 11.16 -8.92
CA ASP A 34 23.25 11.75 -10.24
C ASP A 34 21.95 11.65 -11.06
N ARG A 35 21.84 12.57 -12.02
CA ARG A 35 20.79 12.55 -13.04
C ARG A 35 21.43 12.26 -14.40
N VAL A 36 20.98 11.19 -15.04
CA VAL A 36 21.44 10.82 -16.39
C VAL A 36 20.40 11.19 -17.45
N PRO A 37 20.84 11.55 -18.68
CA PRO A 37 19.93 11.78 -19.80
C PRO A 37 19.08 10.54 -20.13
N ASN A 38 17.85 10.75 -20.60
CA ASN A 38 16.98 9.70 -21.10
C ASN A 38 16.10 10.21 -22.25
N THR A 39 15.34 9.30 -22.85
CA THR A 39 14.42 9.57 -23.96
C THR A 39 12.97 9.72 -23.51
N LEU A 40 12.71 9.83 -22.19
CA LEU A 40 11.36 9.96 -21.67
C LEU A 40 10.81 11.35 -22.00
N PRO A 41 9.51 11.47 -22.34
CA PRO A 41 8.93 12.75 -22.69
C PRO A 41 8.95 13.69 -21.48
N PRO A 42 9.46 14.93 -21.64
CA PRO A 42 9.39 15.93 -20.59
C PRO A 42 7.93 16.35 -20.36
N LEU A 43 7.61 16.75 -19.13
CA LEU A 43 6.27 17.23 -18.79
C LEU A 43 6.00 18.57 -19.48
N ASP A 44 4.98 18.62 -20.33
CA ASP A 44 4.54 19.84 -21.00
C ASP A 44 3.41 20.51 -20.20
N PHE A 45 3.76 21.53 -19.41
CA PHE A 45 2.80 22.25 -18.58
C PHE A 45 1.75 23.03 -19.39
N SER A 46 2.04 23.42 -20.63
CA SER A 46 1.09 24.14 -21.48
C SER A 46 -0.10 23.27 -21.91
N LYS A 47 0.09 21.94 -21.89
CA LYS A 47 -0.94 20.95 -22.21
C LYS A 47 -1.67 20.42 -20.97
N LEU A 48 -1.22 20.78 -19.76
CA LEU A 48 -1.90 20.38 -18.54
C LEU A 48 -3.15 21.25 -18.35
N SER A 49 -4.31 20.60 -18.27
CA SER A 49 -5.58 21.31 -18.04
C SER A 49 -5.73 21.75 -16.58
N LYS A 50 -5.63 20.82 -15.62
CA LYS A 50 -5.81 21.09 -14.19
C LYS A 50 -5.14 20.03 -13.32
N LEU A 51 -4.80 20.41 -12.09
CA LEU A 51 -4.42 19.51 -11.01
C LEU A 51 -5.44 19.68 -9.88
N GLU A 52 -6.11 18.59 -9.51
CA GLU A 52 -7.15 18.59 -8.49
C GLU A 52 -6.74 17.68 -7.34
N PHE A 53 -6.95 18.14 -6.11
CA PHE A 53 -6.61 17.43 -4.89
C PHE A 53 -7.84 17.35 -3.99
N PHE A 54 -8.08 16.17 -3.42
CA PHE A 54 -9.22 15.91 -2.57
C PHE A 54 -8.78 15.10 -1.36
N PRO A 55 -9.41 15.31 -0.18
CA PRO A 55 -9.19 14.44 0.96
C PRO A 55 -9.65 13.00 0.61
N PRO A 56 -8.97 11.97 1.12
CA PRO A 56 -9.40 10.59 0.93
C PRO A 56 -10.77 10.33 1.58
N ARG A 57 -11.61 9.55 0.90
CA ARG A 57 -12.93 9.13 1.40
C ARG A 57 -12.80 7.90 2.28
N TYR A 58 -12.49 8.10 3.56
CA TYR A 58 -12.25 7.01 4.52
C TYR A 58 -13.44 6.06 4.74
N SER A 59 -14.68 6.55 4.58
CA SER A 59 -15.89 5.73 4.66
C SER A 59 -15.97 4.69 3.54
N ASP A 60 -15.53 5.10 2.34
CA ASP A 60 -15.65 4.29 1.12
C ASP A 60 -14.43 3.37 0.95
N PHE A 61 -13.28 3.76 1.52
CA PHE A 61 -12.02 3.03 1.46
C PHE A 61 -11.42 2.80 2.86
N PRO A 62 -12.04 1.94 3.70
CA PRO A 62 -11.57 1.66 5.06
C PRO A 62 -10.14 1.11 5.13
N ALA A 63 -9.64 0.49 4.05
CA ALA A 63 -8.29 -0.03 3.93
C ALA A 63 -7.19 1.00 4.29
N LEU A 64 -7.45 2.30 4.07
CA LEU A 64 -6.52 3.37 4.48
C LEU A 64 -6.33 3.43 6.00
N ASN A 65 -7.42 3.29 6.78
CA ASN A 65 -7.35 3.27 8.23
C ASN A 65 -6.70 1.99 8.75
N ILE A 66 -6.96 0.86 8.09
CA ILE A 66 -6.34 -0.43 8.40
C ILE A 66 -4.81 -0.34 8.20
N ALA A 67 -4.35 0.21 7.08
CA ALA A 67 -2.93 0.42 6.81
C ALA A 67 -2.28 1.38 7.79
N ARG A 68 -2.95 2.49 8.14
CA ARG A 68 -2.47 3.43 9.16
C ARG A 68 -2.32 2.75 10.52
N ARG A 69 -3.28 1.90 10.92
CA ARG A 69 -3.21 1.12 12.16
C ARG A 69 -2.02 0.16 12.15
N ALA A 70 -1.81 -0.57 11.05
CA ALA A 70 -0.69 -1.49 10.90
C ALA A 70 0.66 -0.75 11.05
N GLY A 71 0.83 0.37 10.34
CA GLY A 71 2.03 1.19 10.41
C GLY A 71 2.28 1.82 11.77
N ALA A 72 1.23 2.26 12.47
CA ALA A 72 1.35 2.86 13.80
C ALA A 72 1.73 1.84 14.89
N ILE A 73 1.24 0.61 14.80
CA ILE A 73 1.60 -0.48 15.73
C ILE A 73 2.99 -1.04 15.40
N GLY A 74 3.33 -1.17 14.11
CA GLY A 74 4.61 -1.69 13.66
C GLY A 74 4.79 -3.18 13.97
N GLY A 75 6.05 -3.61 14.14
CA GLY A 75 6.40 -5.01 14.36
C GLY A 75 5.95 -5.90 13.20
N THR A 76 5.36 -7.06 13.52
CA THR A 76 4.82 -8.00 12.52
C THR A 76 3.46 -7.60 11.95
N LEU A 77 2.78 -6.59 12.48
CA LEU A 77 1.39 -6.30 12.07
C LEU A 77 1.26 -5.80 10.59
N PRO A 78 2.19 -4.98 10.05
CA PRO A 78 2.20 -4.65 8.61
C PRO A 78 2.35 -5.86 7.70
N ASP A 79 3.17 -6.83 8.09
CA ASP A 79 3.37 -8.08 7.34
C ASP A 79 2.08 -8.92 7.33
N VAL A 80 1.47 -9.10 8.51
CA VAL A 80 0.15 -9.77 8.65
C VAL A 80 -0.92 -9.10 7.79
N MET A 81 -0.97 -7.76 7.77
CA MET A 81 -1.88 -7.01 6.91
C MET A 81 -1.63 -7.31 5.43
N ASN A 82 -0.36 -7.28 4.98
CA ASN A 82 0.00 -7.55 3.60
C ASN A 82 -0.38 -8.98 3.19
N ALA A 83 0.01 -9.96 3.99
CA ALA A 83 -0.25 -11.38 3.78
C ALA A 83 -1.75 -11.70 3.71
N ALA A 84 -2.55 -11.12 4.62
CA ALA A 84 -4.00 -11.25 4.59
C ALA A 84 -4.61 -10.59 3.33
N ASN A 85 -4.10 -9.41 2.94
CA ASN A 85 -4.56 -8.69 1.76
C ASN A 85 -4.29 -9.47 0.47
N GLU A 86 -3.13 -10.10 0.32
CA GLU A 86 -2.83 -10.94 -0.84
C GLU A 86 -3.82 -12.10 -1.00
N ILE A 87 -4.16 -12.79 0.10
CA ILE A 87 -5.15 -13.88 0.07
C ILE A 87 -6.56 -13.35 -0.25
N ALA A 88 -6.95 -12.24 0.35
CA ALA A 88 -8.28 -11.66 0.17
C ALA A 88 -8.47 -11.11 -1.26
N VAL A 89 -7.47 -10.41 -1.81
CA VAL A 89 -7.47 -9.92 -3.20
C VAL A 89 -7.49 -11.09 -4.18
N ALA A 90 -6.67 -12.13 -3.97
CA ALA A 90 -6.72 -13.33 -4.81
C ALA A 90 -8.10 -13.98 -4.79
N ALA A 91 -8.74 -14.08 -3.60
CA ALA A 91 -10.10 -14.58 -3.49
C ALA A 91 -11.13 -13.70 -4.22
N PHE A 92 -10.97 -12.37 -4.17
CA PHE A 92 -11.82 -11.45 -4.93
C PHE A 92 -11.66 -11.62 -6.44
N LEU A 93 -10.42 -11.73 -6.94
CA LEU A 93 -10.12 -11.96 -8.35
C LEU A 93 -10.67 -13.31 -8.83
N ASP A 94 -10.64 -14.34 -7.98
CA ASP A 94 -11.26 -15.65 -8.20
C ASP A 94 -12.80 -15.64 -8.04
N ARG A 95 -13.42 -14.48 -7.82
CA ARG A 95 -14.87 -14.30 -7.58
C ARG A 95 -15.40 -15.11 -6.39
N ARG A 96 -14.55 -15.36 -5.39
CA ARG A 96 -14.88 -16.14 -4.18
C ARG A 96 -15.42 -15.28 -3.04
N VAL A 97 -15.13 -13.99 -3.05
CA VAL A 97 -15.61 -12.98 -2.10
C VAL A 97 -15.94 -11.70 -2.85
N ARG A 98 -16.72 -10.80 -2.26
CA ARG A 98 -17.07 -9.49 -2.84
C ARG A 98 -15.98 -8.47 -2.52
N PHE A 99 -16.01 -7.34 -3.22
CA PHE A 99 -15.03 -6.26 -3.03
C PHE A 99 -14.93 -5.78 -1.56
N PRO A 100 -16.03 -5.54 -0.82
CA PRO A 100 -15.94 -5.15 0.58
C PRO A 100 -15.39 -6.19 1.53
N ASP A 101 -15.52 -7.47 1.17
CA ASP A 101 -15.05 -8.56 2.01
C ASP A 101 -13.51 -8.54 2.11
N ILE A 102 -12.81 -7.89 1.17
CA ILE A 102 -11.33 -7.76 1.18
C ILE A 102 -10.87 -7.13 2.50
N TRP A 103 -11.34 -5.93 2.82
CA TRP A 103 -10.89 -5.23 4.02
C TRP A 103 -11.46 -5.83 5.30
N GLN A 104 -12.65 -6.47 5.24
CA GLN A 104 -13.21 -7.20 6.37
C GLN A 104 -12.32 -8.39 6.77
N ILE A 105 -11.85 -9.17 5.79
CA ILE A 105 -10.93 -10.30 6.03
C ILE A 105 -9.61 -9.80 6.60
N VAL A 106 -9.02 -8.75 6.00
CA VAL A 106 -7.75 -8.18 6.45
C VAL A 106 -7.85 -7.69 7.89
N GLU A 107 -8.90 -6.93 8.22
CA GLU A 107 -9.11 -6.41 9.56
C GLU A 107 -9.29 -7.52 10.59
N GLU A 108 -10.08 -8.55 10.26
CA GLU A 108 -10.30 -9.71 11.12
C GLU A 108 -9.01 -10.47 11.42
N VAL A 109 -8.19 -10.73 10.40
CA VAL A 109 -6.90 -11.44 10.58
C VAL A 109 -5.95 -10.60 11.43
N MET A 110 -5.87 -9.29 11.18
CA MET A 110 -5.08 -8.38 12.01
C MET A 110 -5.54 -8.36 13.47
N ASN A 111 -6.85 -8.42 13.73
CA ASN A 111 -7.40 -8.41 15.09
C ASN A 111 -7.09 -9.68 15.88
N ARG A 112 -6.85 -10.80 15.20
CA ARG A 112 -6.47 -12.08 15.81
C ARG A 112 -4.98 -12.19 16.11
N HIS A 113 -4.16 -11.32 15.51
CA HIS A 113 -2.71 -11.39 15.66
C HIS A 113 -2.25 -10.72 16.95
N THR A 114 -1.26 -11.32 17.61
CA THR A 114 -0.50 -10.64 18.67
C THR A 114 0.82 -10.16 18.08
N PRO A 115 1.02 -8.83 17.89
CA PRO A 115 2.20 -8.32 17.22
C PRO A 115 3.50 -8.61 17.98
N VAL A 116 4.54 -9.04 17.27
CA VAL A 116 5.91 -9.08 17.76
C VAL A 116 6.58 -7.76 17.37
N ALA A 117 7.02 -6.97 18.35
CA ALA A 117 7.48 -5.60 18.14
C ALA A 117 8.81 -5.49 17.38
N HIS A 118 9.75 -6.40 17.64
CA HIS A 118 11.08 -6.44 17.03
C HIS A 118 11.35 -7.84 16.45
N PRO A 119 10.68 -8.21 15.35
CA PRO A 119 10.82 -9.54 14.79
C PRO A 119 12.15 -9.66 14.03
N ASP A 120 12.73 -10.85 14.06
CA ASP A 120 13.74 -11.27 13.09
C ASP A 120 13.06 -11.81 11.82
N LEU A 121 13.86 -12.30 10.87
CA LEU A 121 13.34 -12.83 9.61
C LEU A 121 12.40 -14.01 9.83
N ASP A 122 12.74 -14.93 10.74
CA ASP A 122 11.94 -16.12 11.00
C ASP A 122 10.58 -15.74 11.58
N ALA A 123 10.54 -14.83 12.55
CA ALA A 123 9.29 -14.30 13.11
C ALA A 123 8.42 -13.58 12.07
N ILE A 124 9.02 -12.89 11.09
CA ILE A 124 8.27 -12.29 9.96
C ILE A 124 7.67 -13.39 9.08
N LEU A 125 8.47 -14.39 8.68
CA LEU A 125 8.00 -15.48 7.82
C LEU A 125 6.91 -16.33 8.50
N GLU A 126 7.01 -16.54 9.80
CA GLU A 126 5.98 -17.22 10.60
C GLU A 126 4.69 -16.39 10.65
N ALA A 127 4.78 -15.06 10.84
CA ALA A 127 3.64 -14.17 10.84
C ALA A 127 2.92 -14.13 9.49
N ASP A 128 3.66 -14.06 8.37
CA ASP A 128 3.10 -14.15 7.00
C ASP A 128 2.35 -15.47 6.81
N GLN A 129 2.99 -16.60 7.12
CA GLN A 129 2.37 -17.92 6.95
C GLN A 129 1.10 -18.09 7.79
N TRP A 130 1.16 -17.65 9.05
CA TRP A 130 0.01 -17.64 9.95
C TRP A 130 -1.13 -16.77 9.39
N ALA A 131 -0.82 -15.55 8.94
CA ALA A 131 -1.82 -14.62 8.41
C ALA A 131 -2.47 -15.16 7.14
N ARG A 132 -1.69 -15.78 6.24
CA ARG A 132 -2.24 -16.46 5.05
C ARG A 132 -3.16 -17.61 5.42
N ALA A 133 -2.81 -18.39 6.44
CA ALA A 133 -3.64 -19.49 6.91
C ALA A 133 -4.97 -18.98 7.50
N GLU A 134 -4.94 -17.95 8.35
CA GLU A 134 -6.13 -17.32 8.92
C GLU A 134 -7.01 -16.66 7.85
N ALA A 135 -6.43 -15.92 6.92
CA ALA A 135 -7.18 -15.30 5.82
C ALA A 135 -7.92 -16.35 4.98
N ARG A 136 -7.30 -17.50 4.69
CA ARG A 136 -7.95 -18.61 3.98
C ARG A 136 -9.12 -19.19 4.78
N LYS A 137 -9.04 -19.24 6.12
CA LYS A 137 -10.17 -19.66 6.97
C LYS A 137 -11.33 -18.66 6.88
N CYS A 138 -11.05 -17.36 6.97
CA CYS A 138 -12.07 -16.31 6.81
C CYS A 138 -12.76 -16.38 5.44
N VAL A 139 -11.98 -16.56 4.36
CA VAL A 139 -12.55 -16.72 3.00
C VAL A 139 -13.46 -17.95 2.91
N LYS A 140 -13.11 -19.07 3.55
CA LYS A 140 -13.96 -20.27 3.57
C LYS A 140 -15.25 -20.05 4.36
N ALA A 141 -15.19 -19.32 5.48
CA ALA A 141 -16.35 -19.04 6.32
C ALA A 141 -17.41 -18.17 5.61
N LEU A 142 -16.99 -17.28 4.71
CA LEU A 142 -17.89 -16.43 3.90
C LEU A 142 -18.57 -17.15 2.72
N LYS A 143 -18.11 -18.36 2.40
CA LYS A 143 -18.69 -19.19 1.32
C LYS A 143 -19.83 -20.09 1.81
N GLY A 144 -20.07 -20.16 3.11
CA GLY A 144 -21.27 -20.77 3.69
C GLY A 144 -22.43 -19.80 3.64
#